data_AF-A0AA46I6I7-F1
#
_entry.id   AF-A0AA46I6I7-F1
#
_cell.length_a   1.000
_cell.length_b   1.000
_cell.length_c   1.000
_cell.angle_alpha   90.00
_cell.angle_beta   90.00
_cell.angle_gamma   90.00
#
_symmetry.space_group_name_H-M   'P 1'
#
loop_
_entity.id
_entity.type
_entity.pdbx_description
1 polymer ?
#
loop_
_entity_poly.entity_id
_entity_poly.type
_entity_poly.pdbx_seq_one_letter_code
_entity_poly.pdbx_strand_id
1 'polypeptide(L)'
;MRQKLLKKKNHQEWSWVLIFAFFALGIVDYHFGLLGLACMTIPLFHAFKGHGKIHCSHYCPRGSFLGKFLGEFSLNNNTPKFMRKKWFKNMILFIMIGMLSFSMYHSGGNPKKIGFAIFRFMLASSIISVLLGLMFKPRSWCQVCPMGYSTGLINELKLKKSNKKVA
;
A
#
# COMPACT_ATOMS: atom_id res chain seq x y z
N MET A 1 -10.67 22.50 13.60
CA MET A 1 -9.58 21.69 14.18
C MET A 1 -8.61 21.21 13.09
N ARG A 2 -7.92 22.18 12.46
CA ARG A 2 -7.05 22.00 11.29
C ARG A 2 -5.67 21.52 11.72
N GLN A 3 -5.15 20.50 11.04
CA GLN A 3 -3.71 20.30 10.81
C GLN A 3 -2.79 20.37 12.04
N LYS A 4 -2.91 19.44 13.00
CA LYS A 4 -1.71 18.97 13.71
C LYS A 4 -0.94 18.03 12.76
N LEU A 5 -0.36 18.62 11.71
CA LEU A 5 0.68 17.97 10.92
C LEU A 5 1.90 17.92 11.83
N LEU A 6 1.99 16.82 12.59
CA LEU A 6 3.23 16.39 13.19
C LEU A 6 4.29 16.49 12.09
N LYS A 7 5.24 17.41 12.27
CA LYS A 7 6.53 17.44 11.57
C LYS A 7 7.30 16.20 11.99
N LYS A 8 6.80 15.02 11.62
CA LYS A 8 7.40 13.72 11.89
C LYS A 8 8.45 13.53 10.80
N LYS A 9 9.71 13.31 11.19
CA LYS A 9 10.84 13.07 10.28
C LYS A 9 10.39 12.16 9.12
N ASN A 10 10.63 12.62 7.89
CA ASN A 10 10.20 11.93 6.69
C ASN A 10 11.15 10.74 6.42
N HIS A 11 10.96 9.63 7.13
CA HIS A 11 11.75 8.39 6.93
C HIS A 11 11.42 7.67 5.61
N GLN A 12 10.58 8.29 4.75
CA GLN A 12 10.38 7.88 3.37
C GLN A 12 11.70 7.82 2.59
N GLU A 13 12.71 8.63 2.91
CA GLU A 13 13.97 8.65 2.14
C GLU A 13 14.73 7.32 2.13
N TRP A 14 14.60 6.52 3.20
CA TRP A 14 15.37 5.30 3.43
C TRP A 14 14.52 4.02 3.30
N SER A 15 13.19 4.14 3.31
CA SER A 15 12.27 3.00 3.27
C SER A 15 12.33 2.22 1.94
N TRP A 16 12.90 2.80 0.89
CA TRP A 16 13.11 2.14 -0.39
C TRP A 16 14.03 0.91 -0.28
N VAL A 17 15.07 0.97 0.55
CA VAL A 17 16.01 -0.15 0.74
C VAL A 17 15.27 -1.42 1.16
N LEU A 18 14.18 -1.26 1.93
CA LEU A 18 13.36 -2.37 2.40
C LEU A 18 12.64 -3.10 1.25
N ILE A 19 12.29 -2.43 0.14
CA ILE A 19 11.64 -3.11 -0.98
C ILE A 19 12.65 -3.90 -1.83
N PHE A 20 13.86 -3.36 -2.02
CA PHE A 20 14.93 -4.07 -2.71
C PHE A 20 15.42 -5.27 -1.88
N ALA A 21 15.59 -5.07 -0.57
CA ALA A 21 15.90 -6.14 0.35
C ALA A 21 14.81 -7.23 0.32
N PHE A 22 13.53 -6.85 0.34
CA PHE A 22 12.43 -7.82 0.25
C PHE A 22 12.47 -8.65 -1.04
N PHE A 23 12.73 -8.04 -2.19
CA PHE A 23 12.82 -8.77 -3.46
C PHE A 23 14.06 -9.66 -3.53
N ALA A 24 15.21 -9.17 -3.09
CA ALA A 24 16.45 -9.96 -3.04
C ALA A 24 16.30 -11.17 -2.10
N LEU A 25 15.77 -10.97 -0.90
CA LEU A 25 15.57 -12.02 0.09
C LEU A 25 14.46 -13.00 -0.30
N GLY A 26 13.43 -12.53 -1.00
CA GLY A 26 12.34 -13.39 -1.49
C GLY A 26 12.77 -14.36 -2.59
N ILE A 27 13.89 -14.11 -3.27
CA ILE A 27 14.50 -15.05 -4.22
C ILE A 27 15.31 -16.13 -3.47
N VAL A 28 15.88 -15.80 -2.30
CA VAL A 28 16.75 -16.69 -1.51
C VAL A 28 15.95 -17.60 -0.58
N ASP A 29 14.84 -17.14 0.02
CA ASP A 29 14.11 -17.90 1.04
C ASP A 29 12.59 -17.66 1.06
N TYR A 30 11.80 -18.74 1.21
CA TYR A 30 10.33 -18.66 1.24
C TYR A 30 9.78 -17.98 2.50
N HIS A 31 10.57 -17.96 3.59
CA HIS A 31 10.21 -17.34 4.86
C HIS A 31 9.96 -15.84 4.72
N PHE A 32 10.68 -15.17 3.80
CA PHE A 32 10.50 -13.74 3.57
C PHE A 32 9.17 -13.41 2.85
N GLY A 33 8.62 -14.35 2.09
CA GLY A 33 7.27 -14.21 1.54
C GLY A 33 6.20 -14.06 2.64
N LEU A 34 6.40 -14.70 3.79
CA LEU A 34 5.51 -14.59 4.96
C LEU A 34 5.59 -13.21 5.62
N LEU A 35 6.77 -12.56 5.62
CA LEU A 35 6.92 -11.16 6.07
C LEU A 35 6.10 -10.17 5.23
N GLY A 36 5.72 -10.56 4.00
CA GLY A 36 4.75 -9.82 3.20
C GLY A 36 3.38 -9.65 3.87
N LEU A 37 2.93 -10.63 4.68
CA LEU A 37 1.70 -10.49 5.48
C LEU A 37 1.85 -9.43 6.58
N ALA A 38 3.03 -9.35 7.20
CA ALA A 38 3.31 -8.33 8.20
C ALA A 38 3.20 -6.93 7.57
N CYS A 39 3.73 -6.73 6.36
CA CYS A 39 3.66 -5.44 5.68
C CYS A 39 2.22 -4.99 5.36
N MET A 40 1.29 -5.93 5.18
CA MET A 40 -0.13 -5.65 4.91
C MET A 40 -0.93 -5.44 6.20
N THR A 41 -0.58 -6.12 7.29
CA THR A 41 -1.27 -5.99 8.59
C THR A 41 -0.83 -4.75 9.38
N ILE A 42 0.43 -4.32 9.29
CA ILE A 42 0.94 -3.11 9.97
C ILE A 42 0.14 -1.84 9.62
N PRO A 43 -0.13 -1.47 8.35
CA PRO A 43 -0.91 -0.28 8.03
C PRO A 43 -2.34 -0.35 8.55
N LEU A 44 -2.98 -1.53 8.50
CA LEU A 44 -4.32 -1.76 9.03
C LEU A 44 -4.33 -1.56 10.55
N PHE A 45 -3.40 -2.20 11.26
CA PHE A 45 -3.25 -2.05 12.71
C PHE A 45 -3.03 -0.58 13.11
N HIS A 46 -2.18 0.13 12.37
CA HIS A 46 -1.89 1.53 12.64
C HIS A 46 -3.10 2.45 12.40
N ALA A 47 -3.90 2.17 11.37
CA ALA A 47 -5.14 2.88 11.09
C ALA A 47 -6.20 2.63 12.18
N PHE A 48 -6.36 1.39 12.66
CA PHE A 48 -7.25 1.06 13.78
C PHE A 48 -6.88 1.82 15.06
N LYS A 49 -5.58 1.89 15.38
CA LYS A 49 -5.05 2.62 16.55
C LYS A 49 -5.23 4.15 16.45
N GLY A 50 -5.70 4.67 15.30
CA GLY A 50 -6.09 6.07 15.12
C GLY A 50 -5.00 6.96 14.53
N HIS A 51 -3.90 6.39 14.06
CA HIS A 51 -2.81 7.14 13.42
C HIS A 51 -3.04 7.31 11.91
N GLY A 52 -4.30 7.28 11.46
CA GLY A 52 -4.73 7.58 10.10
C GLY A 52 -3.83 7.02 8.99
N LYS A 53 -3.60 7.83 7.94
CA LYS A 53 -2.80 7.48 6.76
C LYS A 53 -1.28 7.60 6.96
N ILE A 54 -0.78 7.66 8.21
CA ILE A 54 0.63 7.97 8.46
C ILE A 54 1.57 6.87 7.98
N HIS A 55 1.17 5.59 8.11
CA HIS A 55 1.95 4.46 7.59
C HIS A 55 2.10 4.56 6.06
N CYS A 56 0.99 4.73 5.35
CA CYS A 56 1.01 4.85 3.89
C CYS A 56 1.75 6.11 3.39
N SER A 57 1.74 7.19 4.18
CA SER A 57 2.37 8.48 3.81
C SER A 57 3.85 8.57 4.17
N HIS A 58 4.30 7.93 5.26
CA HIS A 58 5.66 8.11 5.79
C HIS A 58 6.50 6.82 5.91
N TYR A 59 5.88 5.64 5.96
CA TYR A 59 6.57 4.38 6.19
C TYR A 59 6.46 3.38 5.04
N CYS A 60 5.56 3.60 4.07
CA CYS A 60 5.36 2.66 2.99
C CYS A 60 6.62 2.56 2.10
N PRO A 61 7.27 1.38 2.04
CA PRO A 61 8.51 1.18 1.29
C PRO A 61 8.29 1.31 -0.22
N ARG A 62 7.12 0.87 -0.70
CA ARG A 62 6.71 1.03 -2.11
C ARG A 62 6.46 2.49 -2.50
N GLY A 63 5.82 3.27 -1.61
CA GLY A 63 5.56 4.68 -1.87
C GLY A 63 6.85 5.51 -1.91
N SER A 64 7.81 5.15 -1.05
CA SER A 64 9.18 5.68 -1.06
C SER A 64 9.90 5.34 -2.36
N PHE A 65 9.88 4.07 -2.77
CA PHE A 65 10.48 3.61 -4.03
C PHE A 65 10.02 4.43 -5.23
N LEU A 66 8.71 4.51 -5.43
CA LEU A 66 8.13 5.19 -6.59
C LEU A 66 8.44 6.69 -6.56
N GLY A 67 8.41 7.32 -5.38
CA GLY A 67 8.74 8.74 -5.25
C GLY A 67 10.19 9.08 -5.61
N LYS A 68 11.14 8.20 -5.26
CA LYS A 68 12.57 8.44 -5.46
C LYS A 68 13.06 7.99 -6.83
N PHE A 69 12.66 6.80 -7.29
CA PHE A 69 13.14 6.22 -8.57
C PHE A 69 12.36 6.72 -9.78
N LEU A 70 11.04 6.84 -9.64
CA LEU A 70 10.19 7.30 -10.74
C LEU A 70 9.96 8.81 -10.67
N GLY A 71 10.47 9.51 -9.65
CA GLY A 71 10.43 10.96 -9.58
C GLY A 71 11.18 11.64 -10.73
N GLU A 72 12.30 11.05 -11.17
CA GLU A 72 13.14 11.60 -12.23
C GLU A 72 12.70 11.17 -13.64
N PHE A 73 12.08 9.99 -13.76
CA PHE A 73 11.66 9.42 -15.05
C PHE A 73 10.17 9.59 -15.37
N SER A 74 9.35 10.00 -14.41
CA SER A 74 7.90 10.11 -14.61
C SER A 74 7.56 11.25 -15.55
N LEU A 75 6.78 10.95 -16.59
CA LEU A 75 5.98 11.98 -17.24
C LEU A 75 5.00 12.49 -16.19
N ASN A 76 5.21 13.72 -15.72
CA ASN A 76 4.41 14.40 -14.69
C ASN A 76 2.98 14.74 -15.18
N ASN A 77 2.40 13.88 -16.01
CA ASN A 77 1.07 14.00 -16.54
C ASN A 77 0.04 13.71 -15.44
N ASN A 78 -1.11 14.35 -15.55
CA ASN A 78 -2.14 14.25 -14.54
C ASN A 78 -2.72 12.83 -14.46
N THR A 79 -3.01 12.39 -13.25
CA THR A 79 -3.62 11.07 -13.04
C THR A 79 -4.99 11.00 -13.71
N PRO A 80 -5.31 9.91 -14.41
CA PRO A 80 -6.55 9.84 -15.17
C PRO A 80 -7.74 9.92 -14.22
N LYS A 81 -8.73 10.76 -14.58
CA LYS A 81 -9.90 11.05 -13.72
C LYS A 81 -10.65 9.78 -13.29
N PHE A 82 -10.59 8.72 -14.10
CA PHE A 82 -11.16 7.41 -13.81
C PHE A 82 -10.57 6.77 -12.53
N MET A 83 -9.25 6.83 -12.34
CA MET A 83 -8.58 6.25 -11.16
C MET A 83 -8.97 6.94 -9.84
N ARG A 84 -9.48 8.17 -9.92
CA ARG A 84 -9.91 8.94 -8.75
C ARG A 84 -11.35 8.59 -8.34
N LYS A 85 -12.15 7.96 -9.20
CA LYS A 85 -13.55 7.63 -8.89
C LYS A 85 -13.65 6.58 -7.78
N LYS A 86 -14.58 6.78 -6.83
CA LYS A 86 -14.83 5.85 -5.71
C LYS A 86 -15.13 4.43 -6.19
N TRP A 87 -15.90 4.31 -7.28
CA TRP A 87 -16.22 3.03 -7.90
C TRP A 87 -14.96 2.24 -8.31
N PHE A 88 -14.00 2.89 -8.96
CA PHE A 88 -12.77 2.23 -9.41
C PHE A 88 -11.90 1.76 -8.24
N LYS A 89 -11.80 2.58 -7.19
CA LYS A 89 -11.07 2.22 -5.96
C LYS A 89 -11.72 1.05 -5.23
N ASN A 90 -13.06 1.04 -5.14
CA ASN A 90 -13.81 -0.07 -4.55
C ASN A 90 -13.65 -1.35 -5.38
N MET A 91 -13.67 -1.25 -6.71
CA MET A 91 -13.49 -2.38 -7.61
C MET A 91 -12.11 -3.03 -7.41
N ILE A 92 -11.04 -2.23 -7.43
CA ILE A 92 -9.66 -2.72 -7.19
C ILE A 92 -9.51 -3.32 -5.79
N LEU A 93 -10.10 -2.69 -4.77
CA LEU A 93 -10.07 -3.23 -3.41
C LEU A 93 -10.70 -4.63 -3.35
N PHE A 94 -11.88 -4.78 -3.96
CA PHE A 94 -12.59 -6.07 -3.96
C PHE A 94 -11.82 -7.14 -4.73
N ILE A 95 -11.22 -6.79 -5.87
CA ILE A 95 -10.39 -7.70 -6.67
C ILE A 95 -9.16 -8.14 -5.88
N MET A 96 -8.43 -7.23 -5.24
CA MET A 96 -7.20 -7.57 -4.51
C MET A 96 -7.48 -8.39 -3.25
N ILE A 97 -8.59 -8.12 -2.55
CA ILE A 97 -9.02 -8.97 -1.43
C ILE A 97 -9.45 -10.35 -1.96
N GLY A 98 -10.24 -10.40 -3.04
CA GLY A 98 -10.68 -11.66 -3.65
C GLY A 98 -9.52 -12.54 -4.11
N MET A 99 -8.51 -11.97 -4.77
CA MET A 99 -7.30 -12.71 -5.19
C MET A 99 -6.51 -13.22 -3.98
N LEU A 100 -6.38 -12.41 -2.91
CA LEU A 100 -5.69 -12.83 -1.70
C LEU A 100 -6.46 -13.93 -0.96
N SER A 101 -7.78 -13.82 -0.85
CA SER A 101 -8.65 -14.83 -0.24
C SER A 101 -8.64 -16.14 -1.02
N PHE A 102 -8.70 -16.07 -2.35
CA PHE A 102 -8.57 -17.24 -3.22
C PHE A 102 -7.21 -17.91 -3.07
N SER A 103 -6.13 -17.11 -3.01
CA SER A 103 -4.78 -17.61 -2.75
C SER A 103 -4.66 -18.29 -1.39
N MET A 104 -5.33 -17.77 -0.34
CA MET A 104 -5.33 -18.41 0.97
C MET A 104 -6.09 -19.73 0.96
N TYR A 105 -7.25 -19.78 0.30
CA TYR A 105 -8.04 -21.01 0.16
C TYR A 105 -7.25 -22.11 -0.57
N HIS A 106 -6.61 -21.76 -1.69
CA HIS A 106 -5.82 -22.71 -2.48
C HIS A 106 -4.55 -23.19 -1.75
N SER A 107 -4.03 -22.40 -0.80
CA SER A 107 -2.76 -22.73 -0.15
C SER A 107 -2.87 -23.80 0.95
N GLY A 108 -4.09 -24.17 1.37
CA GLY A 108 -4.35 -25.33 2.24
C GLY A 108 -3.51 -25.37 3.53
N GLY A 109 -3.17 -24.22 4.11
CA GLY A 109 -2.40 -24.13 5.36
C GLY A 109 -0.89 -24.36 5.26
N ASN A 110 -0.34 -24.62 4.06
CA ASN A 110 1.10 -24.85 3.89
C ASN A 110 1.87 -23.51 3.83
N PRO A 111 2.72 -23.18 4.82
CA PRO A 111 3.39 -21.87 4.90
C PRO A 111 4.29 -21.56 3.69
N LYS A 112 4.88 -22.60 3.08
CA LYS A 112 5.71 -22.46 1.87
C LYS A 112 4.93 -21.92 0.66
N LYS A 113 3.72 -22.44 0.44
CA LYS A 113 2.85 -22.04 -0.68
C LYS A 113 2.27 -20.63 -0.45
N ILE A 114 1.94 -20.30 0.79
CA ILE A 114 1.43 -18.97 1.18
C ILE A 114 2.49 -17.90 0.90
N GLY A 115 3.71 -18.11 1.39
CA GLY A 115 4.80 -17.16 1.20
C GLY A 115 5.08 -16.88 -0.27
N PHE A 116 5.12 -17.93 -1.10
CA PHE A 116 5.38 -17.78 -2.53
C PHE A 116 4.24 -17.09 -3.28
N ALA A 117 2.98 -17.37 -2.92
CA ALA A 117 1.83 -16.74 -3.54
C ALA A 117 1.76 -15.24 -3.23
N ILE A 118 2.03 -14.86 -1.97
CA ILE A 118 2.08 -13.45 -1.55
C ILE A 118 3.25 -12.73 -2.20
N PHE A 119 4.41 -13.37 -2.28
CA PHE A 119 5.56 -12.82 -2.99
C PHE A 119 5.22 -12.52 -4.46
N ARG A 120 4.62 -13.47 -5.20
CA ARG A 120 4.18 -13.27 -6.58
C ARG A 120 3.17 -12.14 -6.71
N PHE A 121 2.20 -12.07 -5.82
CA PHE A 121 1.21 -11.00 -5.81
C PHE A 121 1.85 -9.62 -5.59
N MET A 122 2.78 -9.54 -4.64
CA MET A 122 3.49 -8.31 -4.32
C MET A 122 4.40 -7.86 -5.46
N LEU A 123 5.10 -8.81 -6.10
CA LEU A 123 5.91 -8.57 -7.30
C LEU A 123 5.04 -8.06 -8.46
N ALA A 124 3.93 -8.75 -8.78
CA ALA A 124 3.01 -8.34 -9.84
C ALA A 124 2.45 -6.93 -9.58
N SER A 125 2.03 -6.63 -8.34
CA SER A 125 1.55 -5.30 -7.97
C SER A 125 2.63 -4.22 -8.11
N SER A 126 3.91 -4.58 -7.93
CA SER A 126 5.04 -3.65 -8.04
C SER A 126 5.40 -3.40 -9.50
N ILE A 127 5.32 -4.41 -10.37
CA ILE A 127 5.45 -4.23 -11.82
C ILE A 127 4.38 -3.27 -12.35
N ILE A 128 3.11 -3.48 -11.96
CA ILE A 128 2.01 -2.58 -12.29
C ILE A 128 2.27 -1.17 -11.74
N SER A 129 2.81 -1.07 -10.52
CA SER A 129 3.15 0.22 -9.90
C SER A 129 4.19 0.99 -10.71
N VAL A 130 5.23 0.30 -11.19
CA VAL A 130 6.32 0.89 -11.98
C VAL A 130 5.78 1.34 -13.33
N LEU A 131 5.04 0.49 -14.03
CA LEU A 131 4.40 0.84 -15.31
C LEU A 131 3.52 2.10 -15.19
N LEU A 132 2.66 2.16 -14.17
CA LEU A 132 1.80 3.33 -13.97
C LEU A 132 2.56 4.57 -13.48
N GLY A 133 3.64 4.40 -12.71
CA GLY A 133 4.45 5.51 -12.23
C GLY A 133 5.35 6.12 -13.31
N LEU A 134 5.65 5.37 -14.38
CA LEU A 134 6.40 5.89 -15.52
C LEU A 134 5.50 6.77 -16.40
N MET A 135 4.25 6.35 -16.61
CA MET A 135 3.29 7.09 -17.46
C MET A 135 2.60 8.27 -16.77
N PHE A 136 2.39 8.19 -15.45
CA PHE A 136 1.70 9.22 -14.66
C PHE A 136 2.58 9.65 -13.49
N LYS A 137 2.09 10.57 -12.66
CA LYS A 137 2.77 10.97 -11.42
C LYS A 137 3.29 9.75 -10.62
N PRO A 138 4.49 9.81 -10.04
CA PRO A 138 5.14 8.66 -9.39
C PRO A 138 4.29 8.05 -8.26
N ARG A 139 3.44 8.83 -7.59
CA ARG A 139 2.54 8.36 -6.52
C ARG A 139 1.09 8.10 -6.95
N SER A 140 0.83 7.95 -8.25
CA SER A 140 -0.51 7.67 -8.78
C SER A 140 -1.10 6.38 -8.22
N TRP A 141 -0.30 5.30 -8.21
CA TRP A 141 -0.74 4.01 -7.70
C TRP A 141 -0.97 4.01 -6.18
N CYS A 142 -0.29 4.88 -5.42
CA CYS A 142 -0.54 5.04 -3.99
C CYS A 142 -1.94 5.62 -3.67
N GLN A 143 -2.56 6.35 -4.60
CA GLN A 143 -3.92 6.91 -4.43
C GLN A 143 -5.04 5.87 -4.60
N VAL A 144 -4.71 4.75 -5.25
CA VAL A 144 -5.64 3.68 -5.64
C VAL A 144 -5.30 2.38 -4.91
N CYS A 145 -4.11 2.32 -4.28
CA CYS A 145 -3.65 1.20 -3.48
C CYS A 145 -4.74 0.75 -2.49
N PRO A 146 -5.13 -0.54 -2.49
CA PRO A 146 -6.21 -1.03 -1.63
C PRO A 146 -5.95 -0.74 -0.16
N MET A 147 -4.71 -0.86 0.30
CA MET A 147 -4.31 -0.56 1.68
C MET A 147 -4.35 0.93 2.00
N GLY A 148 -3.94 1.78 1.06
CA GLY A 148 -4.05 3.23 1.23
C GLY A 148 -5.50 3.70 1.24
N TYR A 149 -6.34 3.06 0.43
CA TYR A 149 -7.75 3.37 0.34
C TYR A 149 -8.53 2.87 1.55
N SER A 150 -8.28 1.64 2.04
CA SER A 150 -8.92 1.08 3.22
C SER A 150 -8.57 1.87 4.49
N THR A 151 -7.29 2.18 4.70
CA THR A 151 -6.86 3.02 5.83
C THR A 151 -7.40 4.45 5.73
N GLY A 152 -7.54 4.99 4.52
CA GLY A 152 -8.22 6.25 4.26
C GLY A 152 -9.69 6.22 4.70
N LEU A 153 -10.43 5.18 4.30
CA LEU A 153 -11.84 4.99 4.64
C LEU A 153 -12.03 4.83 6.16
N ILE A 154 -11.17 4.04 6.83
CA ILE A 154 -11.20 3.86 8.29
C ILE A 154 -10.99 5.21 9.00
N ASN A 155 -10.06 6.02 8.50
CA ASN A 155 -9.80 7.34 9.06
C ASN A 155 -11.01 8.29 8.88
N GLU A 156 -11.64 8.31 7.71
CA GLU A 156 -12.85 9.11 7.47
C GLU A 156 -14.00 8.68 8.40
N LEU A 157 -14.21 7.38 8.57
CA LEU A 157 -15.22 6.84 9.50
C LEU A 157 -14.94 7.23 10.95
N LYS A 158 -13.67 7.18 11.39
CA LYS A 158 -13.26 7.57 12.74
C LYS A 158 -13.44 9.07 12.97
N LEU A 159 -13.12 9.91 11.98
CA LEU A 159 -13.37 11.35 12.03
C LEU A 159 -14.86 11.68 12.10
N LYS A 160 -15.70 11.00 11.30
CA LYS A 160 -17.16 11.16 11.33
C LYS A 160 -17.76 10.76 12.69
N LYS A 161 -17.27 9.66 13.28
CA LYS A 161 -17.67 9.20 14.62
C LYS A 161 -17.23 10.18 15.72
N SER A 162 -16.03 10.77 15.60
CA SER A 162 -15.56 11.80 16.54
C SER A 162 -16.37 13.08 16.44
N ASN A 163 -16.71 13.53 15.23
CA ASN A 163 -17.50 14.76 15.02
C ASN A 163 -18.93 14.60 15.56
N LYS A 164 -19.51 13.40 15.44
CA LYS A 164 -20.82 13.05 16.01
C LYS A 164 -20.83 12.91 17.55
N LYS A 165 -19.66 12.84 18.20
CA LYS A 165 -19.56 12.84 19.68
C LYS A 165 -19.42 14.24 20.27
N VAL A 166 -19.14 15.24 19.43
CA VAL A 166 -18.89 16.63 19.83
C VAL A 166 -20.08 17.54 19.46
N ALA A 167 -20.98 17.06 18.60
CA ALA A 167 -22.31 17.61 18.34
C ALA A 167 -23.33 16.91 19.22
#